data_AF-R8ASC1-F1
#
_entry.id   AF-R8ASC1-F1
#
_cell.length_a   1.000
_cell.length_b   1.000
_cell.length_c   1.000
_cell.angle_alpha   90.00
_cell.angle_beta   90.00
_cell.angle_gamma   90.00
#
_symmetry.space_group_name_H-M   'P 1'
#
loop_
_entity.id
_entity.type
_entity.pdbx_description
1 polymer ?
#
loop_
_entity_poly.entity_id
_entity_poly.type
_entity_poly.pdbx_seq_one_letter_code
_entity_poly.pdbx_strand_id
1 'polypeptide(L)' 'METLLAAYDGEKQEVEFGGNIRLRIGLPAEQVTLFAQALKDRTRGGLILQALSE' A
#
# COMPACT_ATOMS: atom_id res chain seq x y z
N MET A 1 -6.50 -15.36 7.90
CA MET A 1 -6.61 -14.54 6.67
C MET A 1 -5.53 -13.48 6.76
N GLU A 2 -4.46 -13.60 5.97
CA GLU A 2 -3.37 -12.62 5.98
C GLU A 2 -3.75 -11.37 5.18
N THR A 3 -3.30 -10.20 5.65
CA THR A 3 -3.53 -8.93 4.97
C THR A 3 -2.65 -8.86 3.72
N LEU A 4 -3.10 -8.14 2.67
CA LEU A 4 -2.31 -7.99 1.44
C LEU A 4 -0.90 -7.49 1.72
N LEU A 5 -0.72 -6.60 2.70
CA LEU A 5 0.58 -6.04 3.06
C LEU A 5 1.54 -7.05 3.72
N ALA A 6 1.02 -7.96 4.55
CA ALA A 6 1.82 -9.00 5.18
C ALA A 6 2.43 -9.97 4.17
N ALA A 7 1.80 -10.16 3.01
CA ALA A 7 2.31 -11.00 1.94
C ALA A 7 3.53 -10.41 1.19
N TYR A 8 3.89 -9.15 1.47
CA TYR A 8 5.02 -8.45 0.84
C TYR A 8 5.98 -7.84 1.88
N ASP A 9 6.02 -8.41 3.09
CA ASP A 9 6.86 -7.95 4.21
C ASP A 9 6.70 -6.46 4.53
N GLY A 10 5.48 -5.93 4.35
CA GLY A 10 5.23 -4.51 4.50
C GLY A 10 4.86 -4.10 5.91
N GLU A 11 5.35 -2.94 6.34
CA GLU A 11 4.94 -2.28 7.58
C GLU A 11 3.84 -1.24 7.30
N LYS A 12 2.86 -1.10 8.19
CA LYS A 12 1.78 -0.10 8.07
C LYS A 12 1.86 0.93 9.19
N GLN A 13 1.73 2.20 8.82
CA GLN A 13 1.35 3.28 9.72
C GLN A 13 0.03 3.91 9.21
N GLU A 14 -0.98 3.94 10.07
CA GLU A 14 -2.27 4.54 9.76
C GLU A 14 -2.22 6.04 10.07
N VAL A 15 -2.64 6.86 9.11
CA VAL A 15 -2.72 8.32 9.26
C VAL A 15 -4.10 8.77 8.80
N GLU A 16 -4.92 9.24 9.73
CA GLU A 16 -6.22 9.83 9.40
C GLU A 16 -6.03 11.30 9.03
N PHE A 17 -6.55 11.72 7.86
CA PHE A 17 -6.49 13.11 7.44
C PHE A 17 -7.80 13.54 6.77
N GLY A 18 -8.59 14.34 7.48
CA GLY A 18 -9.78 15.00 6.92
C GLY A 18 -10.83 14.06 6.36
N GLY A 19 -11.13 12.95 7.05
CA GLY A 19 -12.14 11.97 6.63
C GLY A 19 -11.68 10.98 5.54
N ASN A 20 -10.45 11.11 5.05
CA ASN A 20 -9.80 10.11 4.19
C ASN A 20 -8.75 9.34 5.01
N ILE A 21 -8.72 8.01 4.84
CA ILE A 21 -7.68 7.16 5.41
C ILE A 21 -6.48 7.18 4.48
N ARG A 22 -5.34 7.68 4.95
CA ARG A 22 -4.05 7.51 4.27
C ARG A 22 -3.25 6.45 5.00
N LEU A 23 -2.72 5.51 4.25
CA LEU A 23 -1.85 4.46 4.77
C LEU A 23 -0.43 4.76 4.31
N ARG A 24 0.47 5.01 5.25
CA ARG A 24 1.91 4.99 4.96
C ARG A 24 2.38 3.56 5.12
N ILE A 25 3.02 3.02 4.09
CA ILE A 25 3.54 1.65 4.13
C ILE A 25 5.03 1.64 3.79
N GLY A 26 5.77 0.78 4.48
CA GLY A 26 7.12 0.36 4.07
C GLY A 26 7.02 -0.88 3.20
N LEU A 27 7.76 -0.93 2.10
CA LEU A 27 7.86 -2.09 1.21
C LEU A 27 9.30 -2.24 0.72
N PRO A 28 9.82 -3.48 0.57
CA PRO A 28 11.06 -3.73 -0.15
C PRO A 28 10.96 -3.22 -1.59
N ALA A 29 12.04 -2.63 -2.11
CA ALA A 29 12.05 -2.01 -3.44
C ALA A 29 11.69 -3.02 -4.55
N GLU A 30 12.13 -4.27 -4.40
CA GLU A 30 11.86 -5.36 -5.34
C GLU A 30 10.37 -5.73 -5.41
N GLN A 31 9.62 -5.47 -4.33
CA GLN A 31 8.21 -5.84 -4.18
C GLN A 31 7.24 -4.74 -4.60
N VAL A 32 7.70 -3.50 -4.80
CA VAL A 32 6.83 -2.33 -5.10
C VAL A 32 5.95 -2.58 -6.32
N THR A 33 6.52 -3.07 -7.42
CA THR A 33 5.78 -3.32 -8.66
C THR A 33 4.73 -4.41 -8.49
N LEU A 34 5.08 -5.52 -7.82
CA LEU A 34 4.16 -6.64 -7.58
C LEU A 34 3.03 -6.23 -6.63
N PHE A 35 3.34 -5.48 -5.58
CA PHE A 35 2.36 -4.95 -4.66
C PHE A 35 1.39 -3.97 -5.36
N ALA A 36 1.91 -3.05 -6.19
CA ALA A 36 1.08 -2.09 -6.92
C ALA A 36 0.10 -2.80 -7.89
N GLN A 37 0.56 -3.84 -8.57
CA GLN A 37 -0.28 -4.67 -9.44
C GLN A 37 -1.39 -5.36 -8.63
N ALA A 38 -1.02 -6.03 -7.54
CA ALA A 38 -1.97 -6.75 -6.69
C ALA A 38 -2.99 -5.81 -6.02
N LEU A 39 -2.56 -4.61 -5.61
CA LEU A 39 -3.43 -3.57 -5.09
C LEU A 39 -4.45 -3.14 -6.14
N LYS A 40 -3.99 -2.82 -7.35
CA LYS A 40 -4.85 -2.40 -8.47
C LYS A 40 -5.90 -3.47 -8.79
N ASP A 41 -5.50 -4.73 -8.86
CA ASP A 41 -6.39 -5.85 -9.19
C ASP A 41 -7.45 -6.05 -8.09
N ARG A 42 -7.04 -5.99 -6.82
CA ARG A 42 -7.94 -6.20 -5.67
C ARG A 42 -8.93 -5.05 -5.49
N THR A 43 -8.54 -3.82 -5.79
CA THR A 43 -9.39 -2.63 -5.59
C THR A 43 -10.06 -2.17 -6.88
N ARG A 44 -9.83 -2.85 -8.00
CA ARG A 44 -10.24 -2.40 -9.35
C ARG A 44 -9.80 -0.96 -9.64
N GLY A 45 -8.60 -0.59 -9.17
CA GLY A 45 -8.06 0.77 -9.28
C GLY A 45 -8.59 1.80 -8.28
N GLY A 46 -9.41 1.41 -7.31
CA GLY A 46 -9.93 2.32 -6.28
C GLY A 46 -8.91 2.84 -5.25
N LEU A 47 -7.70 2.25 -5.20
CA LEU A 47 -6.58 2.75 -4.40
C LEU A 47 -5.38 3.04 -5.31
N ILE A 48 -4.63 4.09 -4.95
CA ILE A 48 -3.44 4.55 -5.68
C ILE A 48 -2.24 4.47 -4.74
N LEU A 49 -1.15 3.87 -5.22
CA LEU A 49 0.13 3.88 -4.53
C LEU A 49 0.91 5.14 -4.92
N GLN A 50 1.39 5.90 -3.94
CA GLN A 50 2.25 7.07 -4.16
C GLN A 50 3.58 6.87 -3.44
N ALA A 51 4.68 7.09 -4.17
CA ALA A 51 6.00 7.20 -3.57
C ALA A 51 6.14 8.54 -2.85
N LEU A 52 6.73 8.52 -1.66
CA LEU A 52 7.08 9.74 -0.94
C LEU A 52 8.47 10.17 -1.42
N SER A 53 8.59 11.34 -2.06
CA SER A 53 9.88 11.98 -2.33
C SER A 53 10.33 12.76 -1.09
N GLU A 54 11.63 12.76 -0.80
CA GLU A 54 12.25 13.71 0.12
C GLU A 54 12.33 15.12 -0.50
#